data_AF-A0A9N9R546-F1
#
_entry.id   AF-A0A9N9R546-F1
#
_cell.length_a   1.000
_cell.length_b   1.000
_cell.length_c   1.000
_cell.angle_alpha   90.00
_cell.angle_beta   90.00
_cell.angle_gamma   90.00
#
_symmetry.space_group_name_H-M   'P 1'
#
loop_
_entity.id
_entity.type
_entity.pdbx_description
1 polymer ?
#
loop_
_entity_poly.entity_id
_entity_poly.type
_entity_poly.pdbx_seq_one_letter_code
_entity_poly.pdbx_strand_id
1 'polypeptide(L)'
;MGCCYVFRRHMLLCRVTLGRAFQLMSAMKMAHAPPGHHSVAGRPSQGGLCFPEYVVYRGEQAYPEYLITYQIVSAEGNSGAV
;
A
#
# COMPACT_ATOMS: atom_id res chain seq x y z
N MET A 1 -18.28 12.95 10.39
CA MET A 1 -18.61 12.26 9.12
C MET A 1 -17.92 10.91 9.17
N GLY A 2 -18.65 9.89 9.65
CA GLY A 2 -18.07 8.62 10.10
C GLY A 2 -17.64 7.71 8.96
N CYS A 3 -16.57 6.95 9.18
CA CYS A 3 -16.16 5.89 8.28
C CYS A 3 -17.34 4.92 8.08
N CYS A 4 -17.75 4.66 6.84
CA CYS A 4 -18.94 3.84 6.60
C CYS A 4 -18.65 2.35 6.86
N TYR A 5 -19.14 1.80 7.96
CA TYR A 5 -19.03 0.36 8.29
C TYR A 5 -20.00 -0.52 7.47
N VAL A 6 -20.96 0.10 6.77
CA VAL A 6 -22.05 -0.59 6.08
C VAL A 6 -21.67 -0.99 4.65
N PHE A 7 -20.98 -0.13 3.90
CA PHE A 7 -20.68 -0.41 2.50
C PHE A 7 -19.47 -1.34 2.32
N ARG A 8 -19.59 -2.26 1.35
CA ARG A 8 -18.46 -3.08 0.89
C ARG A 8 -17.42 -2.17 0.23
N ARG A 9 -16.16 -2.44 0.55
CA ARG A 9 -14.96 -1.84 -0.03
C ARG A 9 -14.25 -2.87 -0.88
N HIS A 10 -13.43 -2.37 -1.79
CA HIS A 10 -12.59 -3.20 -2.64
C HIS A 10 -11.13 -2.82 -2.45
N MET A 11 -10.24 -3.81 -2.45
CA MET A 11 -8.79 -3.64 -2.41
C MET A 11 -8.15 -4.60 -3.40
N LEU A 12 -7.11 -4.14 -4.11
CA LEU A 12 -6.29 -4.99 -4.94
C LEU A 12 -5.11 -5.53 -4.14
N LEU A 13 -4.92 -6.85 -4.19
CA LEU A 13 -3.67 -7.47 -3.78
C LEU A 13 -2.89 -7.80 -5.05
N CYS A 14 -1.85 -7.02 -5.31
CA CYS A 14 -1.09 -7.07 -6.55
C CYS A 14 0.20 -7.87 -6.39
N ARG A 15 0.59 -8.57 -7.46
CA ARG A 15 1.97 -9.00 -7.65
C ARG A 15 2.75 -7.84 -8.25
N VAL A 16 3.80 -7.40 -7.57
CA VAL A 16 4.58 -6.23 -8.00
C VAL A 16 6.05 -6.58 -8.14
N THR A 17 6.62 -6.33 -9.32
CA THR A 17 8.04 -6.54 -9.61
C THR A 17 8.85 -5.30 -9.23
N LEU A 18 9.51 -5.34 -8.08
CA LEU A 18 10.28 -4.21 -7.54
C LEU A 18 11.67 -4.05 -8.17
N GLY A 19 12.29 -5.14 -8.64
CA GLY A 19 13.67 -5.12 -9.12
C GLY A 19 14.65 -4.53 -8.08
N ARG A 20 15.62 -3.73 -8.54
CA ARG A 20 16.49 -2.96 -7.65
C ARG A 20 15.74 -1.74 -7.09
N ALA A 21 15.42 -1.79 -5.80
CA ALA A 21 14.67 -0.75 -5.10
C ALA A 21 15.59 0.29 -4.43
N PHE A 22 15.35 1.58 -4.70
CA PHE A 22 16.04 2.68 -4.04
C PHE A 22 15.39 2.95 -2.67
N GLN A 23 16.17 2.88 -1.60
CA GLN A 23 15.65 3.03 -0.23
C GLN A 23 15.60 4.51 0.17
N LEU A 24 14.45 4.95 0.68
CA LEU A 24 14.25 6.30 1.20
C LEU A 24 13.52 6.25 2.55
N MET A 25 13.60 7.34 3.32
CA MET A 25 12.81 7.51 4.57
C MET A 25 11.40 8.07 4.28
N SER A 26 11.11 8.38 3.02
CA SER A 26 9.78 8.69 2.50
C SER A 26 9.61 8.10 1.10
N ALA A 27 8.40 7.67 0.74
CA ALA A 27 8.09 7.32 -0.63
C ALA A 27 7.81 8.61 -1.42
N MET A 28 8.87 9.28 -1.86
CA MET A 28 8.71 10.45 -2.71
C MET A 28 8.11 10.04 -4.07
N LYS A 29 7.04 10.73 -4.48
CA LYS A 29 6.49 10.61 -5.83
C LYS A 29 7.48 11.22 -6.81
N MET A 30 8.18 10.37 -7.55
CA MET A 30 9.05 10.77 -8.65
C MET A 30 8.35 10.53 -10.00
N ALA A 31 8.76 11.23 -11.05
CA ALA A 31 8.24 10.98 -12.40
C ALA A 31 8.76 9.68 -13.02
N HIS A 32 9.90 9.18 -12.52
CA HIS A 32 10.57 7.97 -12.97
C HIS A 32 11.40 7.38 -11.83
N ALA A 33 11.80 6.11 -11.94
CA ALA A 33 12.71 5.49 -11.00
C ALA A 33 14.07 6.20 -11.00
N PRO A 34 14.74 6.34 -9.84
CA PRO A 34 16.13 6.82 -9.79
C PRO A 34 17.05 6.04 -10.74
N PRO A 35 18.12 6.66 -11.29
CA PRO A 35 19.05 5.97 -12.18
C PRO A 35 19.56 4.65 -11.58
N GLY A 36 19.54 3.58 -12.39
CA GLY A 36 19.95 2.24 -11.98
C GLY A 36 18.94 1.49 -11.08
N HIS A 37 17.78 2.07 -10.81
CA HIS A 37 16.72 1.49 -9.99
C HIS A 37 15.43 1.28 -10.79
N HIS A 38 14.56 0.42 -10.26
CA HIS A 38 13.30 0.04 -10.90
C HIS A 38 12.09 0.40 -10.04
N SER A 39 12.33 0.68 -8.75
CA SER A 39 11.32 1.06 -7.77
C SER A 39 11.93 1.91 -6.66
N VAL A 40 11.08 2.55 -5.87
CA VAL A 40 11.43 3.18 -4.60
C VAL A 40 10.75 2.43 -3.46
N ALA A 41 11.48 2.21 -2.37
CA ALA A 41 10.96 1.64 -1.13
C ALA A 41 11.16 2.65 0.00
N GLY A 42 10.06 3.25 0.45
CA GLY A 42 9.99 4.08 1.64
C GLY A 42 9.99 3.20 2.89
N ARG A 43 10.95 3.40 3.79
CA ARG A 43 11.03 2.70 5.07
C ARG A 43 10.41 3.55 6.18
N PRO A 44 9.76 2.92 7.18
CA PRO A 44 9.29 3.63 8.35
C PRO A 44 10.41 4.36 9.07
N SER A 45 10.13 5.57 9.57
CA SER A 45 11.10 6.37 10.32
C SER A 45 10.45 7.34 11.28
N GLN A 46 11.17 7.75 12.32
CA GLN A 46 10.71 8.80 13.23
C GLN A 46 10.52 10.12 12.47
N GLY A 47 9.32 10.67 12.51
CA GLY A 47 8.96 11.88 11.76
C GLY A 47 8.74 11.68 10.25
N GLY A 48 8.78 10.43 9.75
CA GLY A 48 8.52 10.08 8.36
C GLY A 48 7.34 9.12 8.23
N LEU A 49 7.52 8.04 7.45
CA LEU A 49 6.47 7.05 7.24
C LEU A 49 6.19 6.21 8.49
N CYS A 50 4.91 5.91 8.75
CA CYS A 50 4.51 4.94 9.77
C CYS A 50 4.64 3.49 9.30
N PHE A 51 4.41 3.24 8.00
CA PHE A 51 4.42 1.92 7.37
C PHE A 51 5.28 1.96 6.10
N PRO A 52 5.83 0.81 5.66
CA PRO A 52 6.58 0.78 4.42
C PRO A 52 5.69 1.08 3.23
N GLU A 53 6.22 1.84 2.28
CA GLU A 53 5.53 2.21 1.04
C GLU A 53 6.41 1.87 -0.16
N TYR A 54 5.80 1.35 -1.24
CA TYR A 54 6.52 0.94 -2.45
C TYR A 54 5.97 1.67 -3.66
N VAL A 55 6.85 2.21 -4.49
CA VAL A 55 6.50 2.93 -5.72
C VAL A 55 7.18 2.26 -6.91
N VAL A 56 6.36 1.90 -7.90
CA VAL A 56 6.81 1.50 -9.24
C VAL A 56 6.38 2.56 -10.25
N TYR A 57 7.11 2.68 -11.34
CA TYR A 57 6.95 3.79 -12.30
C TYR A 57 6.41 3.33 -13.66
N ARG A 58 6.22 2.02 -13.82
CA ARG A 58 5.73 1.39 -15.04
C ARG A 58 4.54 0.49 -14.71
N GLY A 59 3.47 0.59 -15.49
CA GLY A 59 2.24 -0.16 -15.26
C GLY A 59 2.46 -1.67 -15.34
N GLU A 60 3.33 -2.12 -16.26
CA GLU A 60 3.67 -3.53 -16.45
C GLU A 60 4.39 -4.17 -15.25
N GLN A 61 4.89 -3.37 -14.29
CA GLN A 61 5.48 -3.91 -13.05
C GLN A 61 4.45 -4.42 -12.05
N ALA A 62 3.16 -4.10 -12.21
CA ALA A 62 2.11 -4.49 -11.28
C ALA A 62 1.01 -5.30 -12.00
N TYR A 63 0.75 -6.50 -11.50
CA TYR A 63 -0.36 -7.33 -11.94
C TYR A 63 -1.41 -7.42 -10.80
N PRO A 64 -2.67 -7.00 -11.03
CA PRO A 64 -3.73 -7.09 -10.02
C PRO A 64 -4.17 -8.56 -9.87
N GLU A 65 -3.48 -9.30 -9.00
CA GLU A 65 -3.67 -10.74 -8.86
C GLU A 65 -5.00 -11.09 -8.18
N TYR A 66 -5.42 -10.29 -7.18
CA TYR A 66 -6.68 -10.51 -6.48
C TYR A 66 -7.46 -9.22 -6.25
N LEU A 67 -8.80 -9.30 -6.39
CA LEU A 67 -9.76 -8.29 -5.96
C LEU A 67 -10.43 -8.74 -4.66
N ILE A 68 -10.07 -8.10 -3.55
CA ILE A 68 -10.60 -8.40 -2.22
C ILE A 68 -11.80 -7.48 -1.96
N THR A 69 -12.95 -8.06 -1.65
CA THR A 69 -14.15 -7.31 -1.24
C THR A 69 -14.40 -7.50 0.25
N TYR A 70 -14.43 -6.43 1.02
CA TYR A 70 -14.48 -6.47 2.49
C TYR A 70 -15.33 -5.36 3.10
N GLN A 71 -15.68 -5.49 4.37
CA GLN A 71 -16.23 -4.41 5.20
C GLN A 71 -15.25 -4.16 6.34
N ILE A 72 -15.07 -2.91 6.74
CA ILE A 72 -14.36 -2.63 7.98
C ILE A 72 -15.31 -2.89 9.15
N VAL A 73 -14.77 -3.33 10.28
CA VAL A 73 -15.54 -3.62 11.49
C VAL A 73 -15.27 -2.51 12.51
N SER A 74 -16.32 -2.03 13.17
CA SER A 74 -16.17 -1.07 14.26
C SER A 74 -15.60 -1.76 15.49
N ALA A 75 -14.64 -1.12 16.17
CA ALA A 75 -14.04 -1.65 17.40
C ALA A 75 -15.08 -1.91 18.50
N GLU A 76 -16.17 -1.14 18.54
CA GLU A 76 -17.24 -1.28 19.54
C GLU A 76 -18.15 -2.50 19.32
N GLY A 77 -18.14 -3.07 18.10
CA GLY A 77 -19.02 -4.19 17.71
C GLY A 77 -18.44 -5.59 18.00
N ASN A 78 -17.23 -5.70 18.55
CA ASN A 78 -16.58 -6.99 18.83
C ASN A 78 -16.71 -7.46 20.29
N SER A 79 -17.69 -6.92 21.02
CA SER A 79 -18.04 -7.40 22.36
C SER A 79 -18.88 -8.68 22.25
N GLY A 80 -18.24 -9.84 22.07
CA GLY A 80 -18.85 -11.15 22.36
C GLY A 80 -19.27 -12.02 21.18
N ALA A 81 -18.30 -12.57 20.46
CA ALA A 81 -18.50 -13.80 19.67
C ALA A 81 -17.32 -14.75 19.86
N VAL A 82 -17.24 -15.33 21.07
CA VAL A 82 -16.69 -16.66 21.36
C VAL A 82 -17.54 -17.29 22.44
#